data_AF-A0A1Y2CDP4-F1
#
_entry.id   AF-A0A1Y2CDP4-F1
#
_cell.length_a   1.000
_cell.length_b   1.000
_cell.length_c   1.000
_cell.angle_alpha   90.00
_cell.angle_beta   90.00
_cell.angle_gamma   90.00
#
_symmetry.space_group_name_H-M   'P 1'
#
loop_
_entity.id
_entity.type
_entity.pdbx_description
1 polymer ?
#
loop_
_entity_poly.entity_id
_entity_poly.type
_entity_poly.pdbx_seq_one_letter_code
_entity_poly.pdbx_strand_id
1 'polypeptide(L)'
;MKFSTANKILFSSLVASANAYDLLKDYAGDLKVGVAANSMRFSNSNYVNAMKAFNMMVAENDCKLSGIQQQKGVYNFNGCDNHYNKAKELGMEFRGHCLIWHSYQPSWFQNADANTLKNAIVDHITKTLQHYEGKIKVWDVVNEAIDDNSNGNGWNMRRSFLYNKVPNFVDLAFQTARKVSPNTKLFYNDYNAEGVYAKAESIYNFVSDLKKRNIPIDGVGLQYHVGAREQPSYNKINDLIGRYCKLGLEVHITELDVKLQGDQNGQSQAFSNALKACLANSCCKAFLVWGVGDNDSWLGANEQALLFNGNYQPKPVYNTLLNILKTSARPASSSVKTIQGNSKSKTLPNNSKTLPGASKTLPKTSKTLPGNSKTLPGNSKTLPGNSKTLPKTSKTLPGNSKTLPGNSKTLPGNSKTLPGNSKTLPKTSKTLPGNSKTLPGNSKTLPKTSKTLPGNSKTLPGNSKTLPGNSKTLPGNSKTLPGNSKTLPGNSKTLPGNSKTLPGNSKTLPGNSKTLPGNSKTLPGGSKTLPKTSKTLPGGSKTLPKTSKTLPGGSNCKPSTVTVTQRVTVTVTVESRPTQGGQNQSGGNCAAKWGQCGGNGFNGPTCCQSGSQCQFVNEWYSQCL
;
A
#
# COMPACT_ATOMS: atom_id res chain seq x y z
N MET A 1 -0.02 74.84 -25.58
CA MET A 1 -0.14 74.69 -24.12
C MET A 1 -1.54 74.18 -23.78
N LYS A 2 -1.59 73.17 -22.91
CA LYS A 2 -2.70 72.76 -22.01
C LYS A 2 -3.96 72.07 -22.58
N PHE A 3 -3.89 70.74 -22.45
CA PHE A 3 -4.89 69.71 -22.15
C PHE A 3 -6.24 70.14 -21.56
N SER A 4 -7.32 69.44 -21.95
CA SER A 4 -8.08 68.56 -21.02
C SER A 4 -9.16 67.75 -21.76
N THR A 5 -8.80 66.55 -22.20
CA THR A 5 -9.75 65.48 -22.53
C THR A 5 -10.24 64.88 -21.21
N ALA A 6 -11.54 64.99 -20.94
CA ALA A 6 -12.15 64.40 -19.76
C ALA A 6 -12.08 62.87 -19.84
N ASN A 7 -11.10 62.28 -19.15
CA ASN A 7 -11.06 60.85 -18.87
C ASN A 7 -12.20 60.49 -17.91
N LYS A 8 -13.24 59.82 -18.42
CA LYS A 8 -14.11 58.97 -17.61
C LYS A 8 -13.24 57.85 -17.03
N ILE A 9 -12.81 58.02 -15.79
CA ILE A 9 -12.29 56.93 -14.97
C ILE A 9 -13.49 56.01 -14.70
N LEU A 10 -13.60 54.94 -15.48
CA LEU A 10 -14.32 53.74 -15.09
C LEU A 10 -13.63 53.22 -13.83
N PHE A 11 -14.20 53.53 -12.66
CA PHE A 11 -13.97 52.73 -11.48
C PHE A 11 -14.55 51.34 -11.78
N SER A 12 -13.72 50.45 -12.33
CA SER A 12 -13.98 49.03 -12.21
C SER A 12 -13.94 48.75 -10.71
N SER A 13 -15.12 48.51 -10.14
CA SER A 13 -15.24 47.90 -8.84
C SER A 13 -14.43 46.61 -8.86
N LEU A 14 -13.23 46.65 -8.28
CA LEU A 14 -12.62 45.46 -7.72
C LEU A 14 -13.59 45.01 -6.64
N VAL A 15 -14.54 44.15 -7.03
CA VAL A 15 -15.21 43.27 -6.09
C VAL A 15 -14.08 42.43 -5.51
N ALA A 16 -13.60 42.82 -4.33
CA ALA A 16 -12.69 42.00 -3.54
C ALA A 16 -13.41 40.67 -3.33
N SER A 17 -13.02 39.66 -4.12
CA SER A 17 -13.54 38.31 -4.00
C SER A 17 -13.11 37.77 -2.62
N ALA A 18 -14.12 37.49 -1.79
CA ALA A 18 -14.11 36.68 -0.57
C ALA A 18 -12.74 36.24 -0.04
N ASN A 19 -12.33 36.81 1.10
CA ASN A 19 -11.31 36.31 2.05
C ASN A 19 -10.40 35.20 1.50
N ALA A 20 -9.39 35.57 0.70
CA ALA A 20 -8.38 34.62 0.25
C ALA A 20 -7.53 34.19 1.45
N TYR A 21 -7.83 33.00 2.00
CA TYR A 21 -6.94 32.32 2.93
C TYR A 21 -6.03 31.36 2.14
N ASP A 22 -4.83 31.17 2.66
CA ASP A 22 -3.86 30.21 2.14
C ASP A 22 -4.38 28.77 2.24
N LEU A 23 -4.20 27.97 1.19
CA LEU A 23 -4.69 26.60 1.12
C LEU A 23 -3.70 25.62 1.78
N LEU A 24 -4.18 24.74 2.67
CA LEU A 24 -3.33 23.74 3.34
C LEU A 24 -2.47 22.93 2.37
N LYS A 25 -3.06 22.47 1.26
CA LYS A 25 -2.37 21.66 0.25
C LYS A 25 -1.12 22.32 -0.35
N ASP A 26 -1.09 23.66 -0.43
CA ASP A 26 0.01 24.40 -1.06
C ASP A 26 1.28 24.34 -0.19
N TYR A 27 1.14 24.02 1.09
CA TYR A 27 2.23 23.91 2.07
C TYR A 27 2.47 22.47 2.55
N ALA A 28 1.74 21.48 1.99
CA ALA A 28 1.78 20.09 2.43
C ALA A 28 2.98 19.29 1.88
N GLY A 29 3.66 19.80 0.84
CA GLY A 29 4.73 19.06 0.17
C GLY A 29 4.22 17.73 -0.39
N ASP A 30 4.86 16.63 -0.01
CA ASP A 30 4.47 15.27 -0.43
C ASP A 30 3.29 14.70 0.39
N LEU A 31 2.90 15.33 1.51
CA LEU A 31 1.80 14.87 2.35
C LEU A 31 0.46 15.10 1.63
N LYS A 32 -0.42 14.10 1.68
CA LYS A 32 -1.81 14.27 1.26
C LYS A 32 -2.64 14.86 2.39
N VAL A 33 -3.16 16.05 2.20
CA VAL A 33 -4.12 16.69 3.11
C VAL A 33 -5.49 16.47 2.50
N GLY A 34 -6.27 15.59 3.12
CA GLY A 34 -7.51 15.07 2.55
C GLY A 34 -8.78 15.50 3.26
N VAL A 35 -9.91 15.29 2.61
CA VAL A 35 -11.24 15.54 3.19
C VAL A 35 -12.26 14.49 2.77
N ALA A 36 -13.17 14.14 3.68
CA ALA A 36 -14.36 13.36 3.38
C ALA A 36 -15.43 14.26 2.79
N ALA A 37 -16.01 13.85 1.67
CA ALA A 37 -16.95 14.65 0.92
C ALA A 37 -18.31 13.96 0.76
N ASN A 38 -19.34 14.79 0.60
CA ASN A 38 -20.72 14.40 0.38
C ASN A 38 -21.21 14.99 -0.95
N SER A 39 -21.59 14.12 -1.89
CA SER A 39 -22.00 14.50 -3.24
C SER A 39 -23.21 15.43 -3.27
N MET A 40 -24.09 15.37 -2.27
CA MET A 40 -25.26 16.25 -2.15
C MET A 40 -24.88 17.73 -1.95
N ARG A 41 -23.63 18.01 -1.57
CA ARG A 41 -23.11 19.38 -1.36
C ARG A 41 -22.34 19.95 -2.54
N PHE A 42 -22.13 19.20 -3.62
CA PHE A 42 -21.31 19.65 -4.75
C PHE A 42 -21.89 20.82 -5.55
N SER A 43 -23.17 21.13 -5.40
CA SER A 43 -23.78 22.35 -5.95
C SER A 43 -23.55 23.60 -5.08
N ASN A 44 -23.11 23.43 -3.83
CA ASN A 44 -22.80 24.54 -2.93
C ASN A 44 -21.39 25.08 -3.22
N SER A 45 -21.30 26.28 -3.78
CA SER A 45 -20.03 26.92 -4.13
C SER A 45 -19.12 27.16 -2.92
N ASN A 46 -19.67 27.46 -1.74
CA ASN A 46 -18.88 27.65 -0.52
C ASN A 46 -18.26 26.34 -0.04
N TYR A 47 -19.03 25.23 -0.08
CA TYR A 47 -18.53 23.89 0.20
C TYR A 47 -17.38 23.52 -0.74
N VAL A 48 -17.59 23.65 -2.06
CA VAL A 48 -16.57 23.35 -3.07
C VAL A 48 -15.35 24.28 -2.95
N ASN A 49 -15.55 25.55 -2.57
CA ASN A 49 -14.44 26.46 -2.33
C ASN A 49 -13.60 26.03 -1.12
N ALA A 50 -14.21 25.63 0.00
CA ALA A 50 -13.49 25.09 1.15
C ALA A 50 -12.72 23.80 0.81
N MET A 51 -13.30 22.94 -0.04
CA MET A 51 -12.63 21.74 -0.52
C MET A 51 -11.32 22.04 -1.26
N LYS A 52 -11.16 23.22 -1.88
CA LYS A 52 -9.90 23.58 -2.57
C LYS A 52 -8.68 23.59 -1.65
N ALA A 53 -8.86 23.64 -0.32
CA ALA A 53 -7.79 23.51 0.66
C ALA A 53 -7.08 22.15 0.66
N PHE A 54 -7.67 21.11 0.06
CA PHE A 54 -7.25 19.72 0.14
C PHE A 54 -6.70 19.20 -1.20
N ASN A 55 -5.92 18.11 -1.18
CA ASN A 55 -5.36 17.43 -2.35
C ASN A 55 -5.67 15.91 -2.38
N MET A 56 -6.54 15.44 -1.50
CA MET A 56 -7.09 14.08 -1.50
C MET A 56 -8.56 14.12 -1.07
N MET A 57 -9.38 13.23 -1.65
CA MET A 57 -10.78 13.08 -1.30
C MET A 57 -11.12 11.62 -1.00
N VAL A 58 -12.07 11.42 -0.11
CA VAL A 58 -12.77 10.16 0.13
C VAL A 58 -14.28 10.43 0.09
N ALA A 59 -15.07 9.51 -0.45
CA ALA A 59 -16.52 9.59 -0.35
C ALA A 59 -16.97 9.17 1.05
N GLU A 60 -17.81 9.97 1.70
CA GLU A 60 -18.31 9.67 3.04
C GLU A 60 -19.10 8.34 3.07
N ASN A 61 -19.93 8.08 2.04
CA ASN A 61 -20.81 6.91 1.99
C ASN A 61 -20.88 6.21 0.62
N ASP A 62 -20.85 6.96 -0.49
CA ASP A 62 -21.21 6.43 -1.82
C ASP A 62 -20.28 5.31 -2.35
N CYS A 63 -19.06 5.17 -1.80
CA CYS A 63 -18.12 4.11 -2.17
C CYS A 63 -18.17 2.88 -1.24
N LYS A 64 -19.05 2.87 -0.23
CA LYS A 64 -19.31 1.70 0.62
C LYS A 64 -20.09 0.63 -0.15
N LEU A 65 -20.09 -0.60 0.36
CA LEU A 65 -20.77 -1.73 -0.28
C LEU A 65 -22.25 -1.44 -0.58
N SER A 66 -23.00 -0.83 0.34
CA SER A 66 -24.40 -0.45 0.13
C SER A 66 -24.58 0.58 -0.99
N GLY A 67 -23.69 1.56 -1.10
CA GLY A 67 -23.68 2.54 -2.19
C GLY A 67 -23.42 1.92 -3.56
N ILE A 68 -22.60 0.86 -3.62
CA ILE A 68 -22.19 0.19 -4.86
C ILE A 68 -23.10 -0.98 -5.24
N GLN A 69 -23.58 -1.76 -4.27
CA GLN A 69 -24.25 -3.05 -4.48
C GLN A 69 -25.44 -3.24 -3.53
N GLN A 70 -26.36 -2.29 -3.53
CA GLN A 70 -27.57 -2.32 -2.70
C GLN A 70 -28.41 -3.60 -2.90
N GLN A 71 -28.45 -4.15 -4.12
CA GLN A 71 -29.09 -5.42 -4.45
C GLN A 71 -28.04 -6.44 -4.92
N LYS A 72 -28.22 -7.71 -4.52
CA LYS A 72 -27.27 -8.78 -4.86
C LYS A 72 -27.05 -8.87 -6.37
N GLY A 73 -25.79 -8.74 -6.79
CA GLY A 73 -25.41 -8.84 -8.21
C GLY A 73 -25.71 -7.61 -9.07
N VAL A 74 -26.35 -6.57 -8.53
CA VAL A 74 -26.60 -5.30 -9.23
C VAL A 74 -25.61 -4.25 -8.75
N TYR A 75 -24.74 -3.80 -9.65
CA TYR A 75 -23.71 -2.81 -9.34
C TYR A 75 -24.10 -1.43 -9.89
N ASN A 76 -24.07 -0.43 -9.02
CA ASN A 76 -24.24 0.98 -9.36
C ASN A 76 -23.05 1.77 -8.85
N PHE A 77 -22.15 2.16 -9.75
CA PHE A 77 -20.95 2.93 -9.38
C PHE A 77 -21.17 4.44 -9.39
N ASN A 78 -22.35 4.94 -9.79
CA ASN A 78 -22.57 6.35 -10.08
C ASN A 78 -22.23 7.29 -8.91
N GLY A 79 -22.62 6.94 -7.67
CA GLY A 79 -22.32 7.78 -6.50
C GLY A 79 -20.82 7.90 -6.24
N CYS A 80 -20.10 6.79 -6.30
CA CYS A 80 -18.65 6.77 -6.11
C CYS A 80 -17.90 7.39 -7.29
N ASP A 81 -18.37 7.18 -8.53
CA ASP A 81 -17.85 7.83 -9.74
C ASP A 81 -18.04 9.35 -9.69
N ASN A 82 -19.18 9.85 -9.17
CA ASN A 82 -19.41 11.29 -8.97
C ASN A 82 -18.37 11.91 -8.04
N HIS A 83 -18.04 11.24 -6.94
CA HIS A 83 -16.99 11.68 -6.02
C HIS A 83 -15.60 11.62 -6.67
N TYR A 84 -15.25 10.51 -7.32
CA TYR A 84 -13.98 10.37 -8.04
C TYR A 84 -13.80 11.45 -9.11
N ASN A 85 -14.85 11.74 -9.87
CA ASN A 85 -14.83 12.77 -10.92
C ASN A 85 -14.69 14.17 -10.32
N LYS A 86 -15.39 14.47 -9.22
CA LYS A 86 -15.22 15.76 -8.52
C LYS A 86 -13.82 15.91 -7.93
N ALA A 87 -13.24 14.84 -7.38
CA ALA A 87 -11.85 14.83 -6.93
C ALA A 87 -10.89 15.15 -8.08
N LYS A 88 -11.06 14.51 -9.24
CA LYS A 88 -10.26 14.78 -10.42
C LYS A 88 -10.42 16.22 -10.92
N GLU A 89 -11.64 16.76 -10.94
CA GLU A 89 -11.93 18.16 -11.30
C GLU A 89 -11.18 19.14 -10.39
N LEU A 90 -11.12 18.86 -9.09
CA LEU A 90 -10.42 19.70 -8.11
C LEU A 90 -8.91 19.42 -7.99
N GLY A 91 -8.37 18.52 -8.83
CA GLY A 91 -6.96 18.15 -8.83
C GLY A 91 -6.53 17.33 -7.61
N MET A 92 -7.43 16.56 -7.03
CA MET A 92 -7.21 15.72 -5.86
C MET A 92 -6.95 14.26 -6.24
N GLU A 93 -6.14 13.56 -5.44
CA GLU A 93 -6.15 12.10 -5.41
C GLU A 93 -7.43 11.58 -4.75
N PHE A 94 -7.78 10.31 -4.99
CA PHE A 94 -8.97 9.70 -4.43
C PHE A 94 -8.64 8.42 -3.67
N ARG A 95 -9.20 8.29 -2.47
CA ARG A 95 -9.16 7.10 -1.62
C ARG A 95 -10.50 6.39 -1.67
N GLY A 96 -10.49 5.09 -1.93
CA GLY A 96 -11.69 4.28 -1.86
C GLY A 96 -11.97 3.81 -0.42
N HIS A 97 -13.19 4.02 0.03
CA HIS A 97 -13.66 3.66 1.37
C HIS A 97 -15.11 3.17 1.30
N CYS A 98 -15.44 1.96 1.72
CA CYS A 98 -14.54 0.83 1.98
C CYS A 98 -15.16 -0.44 1.36
N LEU A 99 -14.33 -1.45 1.09
CA LEU A 99 -14.80 -2.65 0.39
C LEU A 99 -15.62 -3.57 1.29
N ILE A 100 -15.11 -3.88 2.50
CA ILE A 100 -15.77 -4.77 3.45
C ILE A 100 -15.84 -4.12 4.83
N TRP A 101 -17.05 -4.03 5.36
CA TRP A 101 -17.33 -3.52 6.69
C TRP A 101 -18.49 -4.29 7.32
N HIS A 102 -18.51 -4.36 8.65
CA HIS A 102 -19.59 -5.03 9.38
C HIS A 102 -20.85 -4.16 9.51
N SER A 103 -20.71 -2.85 9.35
CA SER A 103 -21.79 -1.87 9.44
C SER A 103 -22.21 -1.36 8.06
N TYR A 104 -23.38 -0.74 7.98
CA TYR A 104 -23.93 -0.10 6.78
C TYR A 104 -23.98 -1.05 5.56
N GLN A 105 -24.39 -2.30 5.79
CA GLN A 105 -24.47 -3.34 4.77
C GLN A 105 -25.92 -3.55 4.30
N PRO A 106 -26.14 -3.89 3.01
CA PRO A 106 -27.47 -4.22 2.53
C PRO A 106 -27.94 -5.56 3.14
N SER A 107 -29.24 -5.68 3.39
CA SER A 107 -29.83 -6.81 4.12
C SER A 107 -29.52 -8.17 3.47
N TRP A 108 -29.44 -8.23 2.14
CA TRP A 108 -29.11 -9.48 1.42
C TRP A 108 -27.70 -10.00 1.76
N PHE A 109 -26.76 -9.09 2.04
CA PHE A 109 -25.38 -9.42 2.36
C PHE A 109 -25.25 -9.82 3.84
N GLN A 110 -25.88 -9.05 4.74
CA GLN A 110 -25.89 -9.35 6.18
C GLN A 110 -26.57 -10.69 6.49
N ASN A 111 -27.67 -11.01 5.81
CA ASN A 111 -28.48 -12.21 6.05
C ASN A 111 -27.99 -13.44 5.30
N ALA A 112 -27.02 -13.31 4.39
CA ALA A 112 -26.47 -14.45 3.64
C ALA A 112 -25.93 -15.55 4.57
N ASP A 113 -26.07 -16.81 4.17
CA ASP A 113 -25.37 -17.93 4.79
C ASP A 113 -23.84 -17.83 4.56
N ALA A 114 -23.06 -18.69 5.24
CA ALA A 114 -21.60 -18.64 5.18
C ALA A 114 -21.02 -18.77 3.76
N ASN A 115 -21.55 -19.67 2.93
CA ASN A 115 -21.05 -19.89 1.57
C ASN A 115 -21.42 -18.72 0.65
N THR A 116 -22.68 -18.27 0.75
CA THR A 116 -23.16 -17.12 0.00
C THR A 116 -22.39 -15.85 0.36
N LEU A 117 -22.14 -15.61 1.65
CA LEU A 117 -21.38 -14.45 2.13
C LEU A 117 -19.93 -14.49 1.68
N LYS A 118 -19.26 -15.64 1.78
CA LYS A 118 -17.89 -15.83 1.30
C LYS A 118 -17.77 -15.48 -0.19
N ASN A 119 -18.70 -15.95 -1.01
CA ASN A 119 -18.73 -15.66 -2.45
C ASN A 119 -19.05 -14.18 -2.72
N ALA A 120 -19.96 -13.58 -1.95
CA ALA A 120 -20.31 -12.17 -2.07
C ALA A 120 -19.12 -11.24 -1.73
N ILE A 121 -18.34 -11.56 -0.69
CA ILE A 121 -17.10 -10.83 -0.36
C ILE A 121 -16.14 -10.83 -1.55
N VAL A 122 -15.91 -12.01 -2.15
CA VAL A 122 -14.99 -12.16 -3.29
C VAL A 122 -15.50 -11.41 -4.52
N ASP A 123 -16.79 -11.57 -4.85
CA ASP A 123 -17.41 -10.93 -6.02
C ASP A 123 -17.42 -9.40 -5.88
N HIS A 124 -17.84 -8.88 -4.72
CA HIS A 124 -17.85 -7.44 -4.45
C HIS A 124 -16.46 -6.82 -4.60
N ILE A 125 -15.44 -7.37 -3.92
CA ILE A 125 -14.06 -6.89 -4.03
C ILE A 125 -13.57 -6.95 -5.47
N THR A 126 -13.83 -8.06 -6.17
CA THR A 126 -13.39 -8.27 -7.55
C THR A 126 -13.98 -7.21 -8.48
N LYS A 127 -15.31 -7.04 -8.47
CA LYS A 127 -16.01 -6.14 -9.37
C LYS A 127 -15.69 -4.68 -9.09
N THR A 128 -15.67 -4.28 -7.81
CA THR A 128 -15.35 -2.90 -7.42
C THR A 128 -13.92 -2.54 -7.80
N LEU A 129 -12.94 -3.38 -7.47
CA LEU A 129 -11.54 -3.08 -7.81
C LEU A 129 -11.27 -3.14 -9.31
N GLN A 130 -11.91 -4.05 -10.06
CA GLN A 130 -11.80 -4.07 -11.52
C GLN A 130 -12.35 -2.78 -12.17
N HIS A 131 -13.46 -2.23 -11.67
CA HIS A 131 -14.03 -0.98 -12.18
C HIS A 131 -13.09 0.23 -11.95
N TYR A 132 -12.36 0.21 -10.83
CA TYR A 132 -11.46 1.29 -10.42
C TYR A 132 -9.97 1.02 -10.66
N GLU A 133 -9.61 -0.09 -11.33
CA GLU A 133 -8.22 -0.42 -11.65
C GLU A 133 -7.56 0.74 -12.42
N GLY A 134 -6.41 1.21 -11.92
CA GLY A 134 -5.70 2.35 -12.49
C GLY A 134 -6.32 3.74 -12.21
N LYS A 135 -7.53 3.81 -11.64
CA LYS A 135 -8.19 5.06 -11.24
C LYS A 135 -7.93 5.39 -9.77
N ILE A 136 -8.25 4.47 -8.87
CA ILE A 136 -8.11 4.64 -7.41
C ILE A 136 -6.89 3.86 -6.95
N LYS A 137 -5.92 4.55 -6.33
CA LYS A 137 -4.61 3.97 -5.98
C LYS A 137 -4.55 3.40 -4.57
N VAL A 138 -5.52 3.73 -3.71
CA VAL A 138 -5.57 3.30 -2.31
C VAL A 138 -6.99 2.95 -1.92
N TRP A 139 -7.15 1.81 -1.25
CA TRP A 139 -8.44 1.30 -0.80
C TRP A 139 -8.38 0.79 0.63
N ASP A 140 -9.40 1.13 1.40
CA ASP A 140 -9.74 0.43 2.63
C ASP A 140 -10.39 -0.89 2.28
N VAL A 141 -9.64 -1.98 2.42
CA VAL A 141 -10.12 -3.31 2.09
C VAL A 141 -11.04 -3.82 3.17
N VAL A 142 -10.65 -3.64 4.43
CA VAL A 142 -11.44 -4.02 5.60
C VAL A 142 -11.46 -2.86 6.59
N ASN A 143 -12.65 -2.53 7.06
CA ASN A 143 -12.88 -1.50 8.06
C ASN A 143 -13.32 -2.13 9.39
N GLU A 144 -12.74 -1.69 10.51
CA GLU A 144 -13.22 -1.93 11.89
C GLU A 144 -13.49 -3.39 12.27
N ALA A 145 -12.53 -4.27 11.99
CA ALA A 145 -12.65 -5.69 12.28
C ALA A 145 -12.24 -6.05 13.72
N ILE A 146 -11.55 -5.16 14.45
CA ILE A 146 -11.08 -5.42 15.81
C ILE A 146 -12.14 -5.05 16.85
N ASP A 147 -12.23 -5.90 17.88
CA ASP A 147 -13.17 -5.77 18.99
C ASP A 147 -12.90 -4.50 19.81
N ASP A 148 -13.95 -3.82 20.25
CA ASP A 148 -13.85 -2.61 21.07
C ASP A 148 -13.43 -2.92 22.51
N ASN A 149 -13.69 -4.13 23.00
CA ASN A 149 -13.25 -4.61 24.33
C ASN A 149 -11.79 -5.07 24.36
N SER A 150 -11.00 -4.70 23.35
CA SER A 150 -9.58 -5.01 23.27
C SER A 150 -8.82 -4.43 24.46
N ASN A 151 -7.94 -5.23 25.07
CA ASN A 151 -7.13 -4.87 26.24
C ASN A 151 -5.65 -4.59 25.91
N GLY A 152 -5.26 -4.67 24.63
CA GLY A 152 -3.88 -4.49 24.15
C GLY A 152 -2.99 -5.73 24.26
N ASN A 153 -3.44 -6.82 24.89
CA ASN A 153 -2.72 -8.08 24.95
C ASN A 153 -3.18 -9.02 23.83
N GLY A 154 -2.48 -8.97 22.69
CA GLY A 154 -2.92 -9.68 21.47
C GLY A 154 -4.07 -8.95 20.79
N TRP A 155 -4.88 -9.69 20.03
CA TRP A 155 -6.00 -9.14 19.27
C TRP A 155 -7.17 -10.11 19.19
N ASN A 156 -8.39 -9.58 19.12
CA ASN A 156 -9.62 -10.34 18.90
C ASN A 156 -10.43 -9.70 17.77
N MET A 157 -11.06 -10.54 16.95
CA MET A 157 -12.03 -10.06 15.97
C MET A 157 -13.32 -9.64 16.66
N ARG A 158 -13.89 -8.51 16.20
CA ARG A 158 -15.25 -8.09 16.50
C ARG A 158 -16.22 -9.23 16.17
N ARG A 159 -17.11 -9.54 17.12
CA ARG A 159 -18.21 -10.53 16.99
C ARG A 159 -19.30 -10.08 16.00
N SER A 160 -18.93 -9.91 14.75
CA SER A 160 -19.80 -9.50 13.64
C SER A 160 -20.35 -10.70 12.87
N PHE A 161 -21.40 -10.49 12.05
CA PHE A 161 -21.89 -11.52 11.13
C PHE A 161 -20.80 -11.98 10.15
N LEU A 162 -19.89 -11.08 9.74
CA LEU A 162 -18.73 -11.39 8.91
C LEU A 162 -17.84 -12.44 9.59
N TYR A 163 -17.39 -12.17 10.81
CA TYR A 163 -16.51 -13.09 11.55
C TYR A 163 -17.22 -14.39 11.95
N ASN A 164 -18.47 -14.31 12.43
CA ASN A 164 -19.21 -15.48 12.87
C ASN A 164 -19.50 -16.46 11.72
N LYS A 165 -19.74 -15.96 10.51
CA LYS A 165 -20.07 -16.79 9.34
C LYS A 165 -18.84 -17.14 8.49
N VAL A 166 -17.86 -16.23 8.40
CA VAL A 166 -16.63 -16.39 7.62
C VAL A 166 -15.42 -15.95 8.46
N PRO A 167 -14.90 -16.81 9.36
CA PRO A 167 -13.87 -16.42 10.32
C PRO A 167 -12.58 -15.84 9.71
N ASN A 168 -12.24 -16.23 8.48
CA ASN A 168 -11.07 -15.75 7.75
C ASN A 168 -11.38 -14.65 6.71
N PHE A 169 -12.48 -13.92 6.86
CA PHE A 169 -12.91 -12.93 5.86
C PHE A 169 -11.88 -11.84 5.58
N VAL A 170 -11.08 -11.43 6.58
CA VAL A 170 -10.02 -10.44 6.38
C VAL A 170 -8.94 -10.97 5.43
N ASP A 171 -8.40 -12.15 5.72
CA ASP A 171 -7.40 -12.78 4.86
C ASP A 171 -7.93 -12.94 3.43
N LEU A 172 -9.18 -13.44 3.31
CA LEU A 172 -9.88 -13.59 2.04
C LEU A 172 -9.98 -12.27 1.29
N ALA A 173 -10.35 -11.19 1.98
CA ALA A 173 -10.54 -9.88 1.37
C ALA A 173 -9.22 -9.31 0.83
N PHE A 174 -8.15 -9.29 1.63
CA PHE A 174 -6.84 -8.80 1.19
C PHE A 174 -6.23 -9.66 0.08
N GLN A 175 -6.31 -10.98 0.18
CA GLN A 175 -5.80 -11.88 -0.86
C GLN A 175 -6.56 -11.71 -2.18
N THR A 176 -7.89 -11.56 -2.11
CA THR A 176 -8.72 -11.28 -3.29
C THR A 176 -8.35 -9.92 -3.88
N ALA A 177 -8.29 -8.87 -3.05
CA ALA A 177 -7.95 -7.52 -3.49
C ALA A 177 -6.59 -7.46 -4.20
N ARG A 178 -5.55 -8.10 -3.63
CA ARG A 178 -4.23 -8.15 -4.27
C ARG A 178 -4.24 -8.92 -5.59
N LYS A 179 -5.00 -10.01 -5.67
CA LYS A 179 -5.09 -10.83 -6.88
C LYS A 179 -5.71 -10.06 -8.04
N VAL A 180 -6.72 -9.25 -7.76
CA VAL A 180 -7.47 -8.52 -8.80
C VAL A 180 -6.87 -7.16 -9.12
N SER A 181 -6.23 -6.51 -8.14
CA SER A 181 -5.66 -5.17 -8.26
C SER A 181 -4.22 -5.15 -7.71
N PRO A 182 -3.24 -5.61 -8.50
CA PRO A 182 -1.87 -5.82 -8.01
C PRO A 182 -1.14 -4.51 -7.65
N ASN A 183 -1.58 -3.37 -8.19
CA ASN A 183 -0.92 -2.07 -8.02
C ASN A 183 -1.60 -1.15 -6.99
N THR A 184 -2.82 -1.46 -6.58
CA THR A 184 -3.54 -0.70 -5.56
C THR A 184 -2.91 -0.95 -4.20
N LYS A 185 -2.78 0.12 -3.40
CA LYS A 185 -2.38 0.01 -2.00
C LYS A 185 -3.55 -0.42 -1.15
N LEU A 186 -3.36 -1.48 -0.37
CA LEU A 186 -4.41 -2.14 0.41
C LEU A 186 -4.26 -1.80 1.89
N PHE A 187 -5.29 -1.17 2.45
CA PHE A 187 -5.31 -0.67 3.82
C PHE A 187 -6.30 -1.43 4.71
N TYR A 188 -5.89 -1.62 5.96
CA TYR A 188 -6.80 -1.87 7.08
C TYR A 188 -7.09 -0.55 7.79
N ASN A 189 -8.34 -0.22 8.09
CA ASN A 189 -8.75 1.06 8.67
C ASN A 189 -9.63 0.84 9.92
N ASP A 190 -9.42 1.61 10.99
CA ASP A 190 -10.15 1.43 12.26
C ASP A 190 -10.10 2.68 13.15
N TYR A 191 -11.04 2.80 14.10
CA TYR A 191 -11.08 3.83 15.15
C TYR A 191 -10.50 3.34 16.47
N ASN A 192 -10.24 4.29 17.38
CA ASN A 192 -9.45 4.07 18.61
C ASN A 192 -8.12 3.41 18.28
N ALA A 193 -7.58 3.74 17.10
CA ALA A 193 -6.40 3.14 16.50
C ALA A 193 -5.17 4.03 16.70
N GLU A 194 -5.37 5.27 17.10
CA GLU A 194 -4.36 6.29 17.31
C GLU A 194 -3.76 6.26 18.72
N GLY A 195 -2.44 6.50 18.82
CA GLY A 195 -1.75 6.54 20.10
C GLY A 195 -1.48 5.17 20.72
N VAL A 196 -1.50 5.11 22.06
CA VAL A 196 -1.29 3.85 22.81
C VAL A 196 -2.44 3.72 23.80
N TYR A 197 -3.53 3.18 23.28
CA TYR A 197 -4.70 2.68 23.99
C TYR A 197 -4.80 1.17 23.77
N ALA A 198 -5.64 0.53 24.57
CA ALA A 198 -5.82 -0.92 24.54
C ALA A 198 -6.22 -1.44 23.13
N LYS A 199 -7.17 -0.78 22.45
CA LYS A 199 -7.56 -1.17 21.09
C LYS A 199 -6.47 -0.87 20.05
N ALA A 200 -5.83 0.31 20.09
CA ALA A 200 -4.73 0.65 19.20
C ALA A 200 -3.58 -0.38 19.24
N GLU A 201 -3.24 -0.87 20.44
CA GLU A 201 -2.22 -1.92 20.60
C GLU A 201 -2.69 -3.26 20.03
N SER A 202 -3.96 -3.63 20.23
CA SER A 202 -4.53 -4.81 19.59
C SER A 202 -4.57 -4.72 18.07
N ILE A 203 -4.87 -3.54 17.50
CA ILE A 203 -4.81 -3.31 16.06
C ILE A 203 -3.37 -3.44 15.56
N TYR A 204 -2.38 -2.90 16.28
CA TYR A 204 -0.97 -3.09 15.95
C TYR A 204 -0.59 -4.58 15.94
N ASN A 205 -0.98 -5.33 16.98
CA ASN A 205 -0.74 -6.77 17.07
C ASN A 205 -1.39 -7.55 15.91
N PHE A 206 -2.61 -7.19 15.56
CA PHE A 206 -3.34 -7.76 14.43
C PHE A 206 -2.65 -7.51 13.09
N VAL A 207 -2.32 -6.25 12.79
CA VAL A 207 -1.64 -5.88 11.55
C VAL A 207 -0.24 -6.50 11.47
N SER A 208 0.47 -6.59 12.59
CA SER A 208 1.75 -7.29 12.70
C SER A 208 1.59 -8.79 12.39
N ASP A 209 0.53 -9.43 12.88
CA ASP A 209 0.19 -10.82 12.56
C ASP A 209 -0.14 -11.01 11.06
N LEU A 210 -0.92 -10.11 10.45
CA LEU A 210 -1.18 -10.13 9.00
C LEU A 210 0.14 -10.10 8.20
N LYS A 211 1.10 -9.25 8.59
CA LYS A 211 2.44 -9.21 7.98
C LYS A 211 3.21 -10.50 8.17
N LYS A 212 3.21 -11.07 9.40
CA LYS A 212 3.88 -12.34 9.70
C LYS A 212 3.33 -13.50 8.86
N ARG A 213 2.01 -13.52 8.62
CA ARG A 213 1.33 -14.52 7.79
C ARG A 213 1.38 -14.22 6.28
N ASN A 214 2.09 -13.17 5.86
CA ASN A 214 2.20 -12.73 4.47
C ASN A 214 0.85 -12.37 3.81
N ILE A 215 -0.10 -11.84 4.58
CA ILE A 215 -1.29 -11.22 4.01
C ILE A 215 -0.88 -9.91 3.32
N PRO A 216 -1.37 -9.62 2.09
CA PRO A 216 -0.82 -8.56 1.24
C PRO A 216 -1.34 -7.15 1.61
N ILE A 217 -1.05 -6.71 2.84
CA ILE A 217 -1.36 -5.38 3.35
C ILE A 217 -0.19 -4.40 3.13
N ASP A 218 -0.51 -3.20 2.67
CA ASP A 218 0.45 -2.13 2.38
C ASP A 218 0.41 -0.98 3.37
N GLY A 219 -0.74 -0.77 4.04
CA GLY A 219 -0.86 0.30 5.01
C GLY A 219 -1.95 0.11 6.05
N VAL A 220 -1.94 1.02 7.02
CA VAL A 220 -2.93 1.13 8.09
C VAL A 220 -3.51 2.54 8.12
N GLY A 221 -4.83 2.62 8.25
CA GLY A 221 -5.58 3.85 8.45
C GLY A 221 -5.93 4.01 9.92
N LEU A 222 -5.62 5.18 10.47
CA LEU A 222 -6.00 5.60 11.81
C LEU A 222 -7.15 6.60 11.66
N GLN A 223 -8.39 6.17 11.95
CA GLN A 223 -9.57 7.04 11.75
C GLN A 223 -9.43 8.33 12.55
N TYR A 224 -9.00 8.24 13.82
CA TYR A 224 -8.67 9.41 14.63
C TYR A 224 -9.88 10.29 15.01
N HIS A 225 -10.95 9.65 15.46
CA HIS A 225 -12.12 10.32 16.05
C HIS A 225 -11.88 10.58 17.54
N VAL A 226 -11.62 11.83 17.95
CA VAL A 226 -11.26 12.16 19.35
C VAL A 226 -12.02 13.37 19.90
N GLY A 227 -11.89 13.64 21.19
CA GLY A 227 -12.40 14.86 21.83
C GLY A 227 -11.29 15.85 22.13
N ALA A 228 -11.61 17.14 22.22
CA ALA A 228 -10.65 18.15 22.65
C ALA A 228 -10.04 17.84 24.03
N ARG A 229 -10.85 17.25 24.92
CA ARG A 229 -10.47 16.89 26.30
C ARG A 229 -9.93 15.46 26.44
N GLU A 230 -10.18 14.60 25.46
CA GLU A 230 -9.77 13.19 25.47
C GLU A 230 -9.11 12.86 24.12
N GLN A 231 -7.79 12.96 24.10
CA GLN A 231 -6.95 12.79 22.91
C GLN A 231 -5.59 12.19 23.30
N PRO A 232 -4.93 11.44 22.40
CA PRO A 232 -3.60 10.92 22.67
C PRO A 232 -2.54 12.03 22.65
N SER A 233 -1.49 11.87 23.44
CA SER A 233 -0.33 12.77 23.40
C SER A 233 0.51 12.54 22.14
N TYR A 234 1.16 13.60 21.65
CA TYR A 234 2.08 13.55 20.50
C TYR A 234 3.03 12.34 20.52
N ASN A 235 3.69 12.09 21.66
CA ASN A 235 4.68 11.00 21.76
C ASN A 235 4.06 9.62 21.53
N LYS A 236 2.84 9.38 22.03
CA LYS A 236 2.14 8.10 21.83
C LYS A 236 1.77 7.88 20.36
N ILE A 237 1.29 8.93 19.69
CA ILE A 237 0.95 8.86 18.26
C ILE A 237 2.21 8.63 17.44
N ASN A 238 3.26 9.42 17.69
CA ASN A 238 4.53 9.34 16.98
C ASN A 238 5.21 7.97 17.14
N ASP A 239 5.19 7.40 18.36
CA ASP A 239 5.71 6.04 18.58
C ASP A 239 4.92 5.00 17.78
N LEU A 240 3.59 5.00 17.89
CA LEU A 240 2.73 4.06 17.16
C LEU A 240 2.98 4.11 15.65
N ILE A 241 2.96 5.31 15.05
CA ILE A 241 3.24 5.48 13.62
C ILE A 241 4.63 4.94 13.29
N GLY A 242 5.64 5.26 14.11
CA GLY A 242 6.99 4.74 13.97
C GLY A 242 7.07 3.20 14.03
N ARG A 243 6.23 2.54 14.84
CA ARG A 243 6.13 1.07 14.89
C ARG A 243 5.54 0.51 13.60
N TYR A 244 4.49 1.09 13.04
CA TYR A 244 3.98 0.70 11.72
C TYR A 244 5.01 0.91 10.60
N CYS A 245 5.77 2.01 10.64
CA CYS A 245 6.86 2.23 9.69
C CYS A 245 7.90 1.09 9.72
N LYS A 246 8.23 0.57 10.92
CA LYS A 246 9.17 -0.56 11.08
C LYS A 246 8.64 -1.88 10.52
N LEU A 247 7.31 -2.05 10.44
CA LEU A 247 6.66 -3.16 9.75
C LEU A 247 6.68 -3.01 8.21
N GLY A 248 7.21 -1.88 7.70
CA GLY A 248 7.22 -1.57 6.28
C GLY A 248 5.85 -1.17 5.73
N LEU A 249 4.98 -0.64 6.60
CA LEU A 249 3.64 -0.20 6.24
C LEU A 249 3.58 1.32 6.06
N GLU A 250 2.72 1.74 5.14
CA GLU A 250 2.27 3.12 5.03
C GLU A 250 1.23 3.43 6.10
N VAL A 251 1.21 4.67 6.59
CA VAL A 251 0.21 5.12 7.57
C VAL A 251 -0.56 6.29 7.01
N HIS A 252 -1.88 6.24 7.11
CA HIS A 252 -2.75 7.38 6.84
C HIS A 252 -3.50 7.73 8.13
N ILE A 253 -3.60 9.01 8.45
CA ILE A 253 -4.66 9.52 9.34
C ILE A 253 -5.86 9.77 8.43
N THR A 254 -6.98 9.12 8.70
CA THR A 254 -7.96 8.81 7.66
C THR A 254 -9.31 9.45 7.83
N GLU A 255 -9.73 9.79 9.06
CA GLU A 255 -11.08 10.26 9.36
C GLU A 255 -11.06 11.29 10.50
N LEU A 256 -10.02 12.12 10.57
CA LEU A 256 -9.80 12.98 11.73
C LEU A 256 -10.94 13.98 11.92
N ASP A 257 -11.53 13.95 13.11
CA ASP A 257 -12.38 14.98 13.64
C ASP A 257 -12.13 15.10 15.15
N VAL A 258 -12.40 16.29 15.70
CA VAL A 258 -12.14 16.56 17.12
C VAL A 258 -13.30 17.33 17.72
N LYS A 259 -14.15 16.65 18.50
CA LYS A 259 -15.27 17.30 19.22
C LYS A 259 -14.76 18.47 20.04
N LEU A 260 -15.33 19.66 19.85
CA LEU A 260 -14.82 20.88 20.47
C LEU A 260 -14.95 20.86 21.99
N GLN A 261 -16.09 20.39 22.52
CA GLN A 261 -16.33 20.30 23.97
C GLN A 261 -16.04 21.62 24.73
N GLY A 262 -16.25 22.76 24.08
CA GLY A 262 -15.94 24.09 24.60
C GLY A 262 -14.45 24.40 24.77
N ASP A 263 -13.54 23.54 24.31
CA ASP A 263 -12.08 23.69 24.46
C ASP A 263 -11.38 23.84 23.10
N GLN A 264 -11.27 25.09 22.64
CA GLN A 264 -10.59 25.43 21.38
C GLN A 264 -9.09 25.09 21.39
N ASN A 265 -8.46 25.15 22.56
CA ASN A 265 -7.04 24.85 22.70
C ASN A 265 -6.81 23.34 22.62
N GLY A 266 -7.62 22.54 23.31
CA GLY A 266 -7.64 21.10 23.19
C GLY A 266 -7.90 20.64 21.76
N GLN A 267 -8.88 21.23 21.08
CA GLN A 267 -9.14 20.95 19.66
C GLN A 267 -7.90 21.24 18.79
N SER A 268 -7.33 22.44 18.94
CA SER A 268 -6.12 22.83 18.19
C SER A 268 -4.93 21.90 18.49
N GLN A 269 -4.79 21.46 19.73
CA GLN A 269 -3.74 20.55 20.17
C GLN A 269 -3.87 19.16 19.54
N ALA A 270 -5.09 18.62 19.44
CA ALA A 270 -5.36 17.31 18.85
C ALA A 270 -4.99 17.26 17.37
N PHE A 271 -5.53 18.21 16.61
CA PHE A 271 -5.18 18.39 15.20
C PHE A 271 -3.67 18.61 15.00
N SER A 272 -3.05 19.42 15.85
CA SER A 272 -1.59 19.68 15.81
C SER A 272 -0.76 18.44 16.09
N ASN A 273 -1.12 17.65 17.11
CA ASN A 273 -0.40 16.44 17.51
C ASN A 273 -0.46 15.39 16.40
N ALA A 274 -1.64 15.17 15.84
CA ALA A 274 -1.87 14.28 14.71
C ALA A 274 -1.00 14.68 13.50
N LEU A 275 -1.06 15.95 13.08
CA LEU A 275 -0.30 16.43 11.91
C LEU A 275 1.21 16.35 12.15
N LYS A 276 1.70 16.81 13.31
CA LYS A 276 3.13 16.78 13.64
C LYS A 276 3.66 15.34 13.69
N ALA A 277 2.92 14.41 14.28
CA ALA A 277 3.32 13.00 14.34
C ALA A 277 3.38 12.37 12.95
N CYS A 278 2.43 12.71 12.07
CA CYS A 278 2.48 12.28 10.68
C CYS A 278 3.70 12.86 9.94
N LEU A 279 3.95 14.17 10.04
CA LEU A 279 5.11 14.82 9.41
C LEU A 279 6.45 14.30 9.92
N ALA A 280 6.53 13.91 11.20
CA ALA A 280 7.74 13.33 11.80
C ALA A 280 8.06 11.93 11.27
N ASN A 281 7.10 11.24 10.66
CA ASN A 281 7.26 9.86 10.17
C ASN A 281 7.05 9.80 8.67
N SER A 282 8.13 9.60 7.91
CA SER A 282 8.06 9.58 6.43
C SER A 282 7.18 8.48 5.83
N CYS A 283 6.81 7.45 6.60
CA CYS A 283 5.84 6.43 6.17
C CYS A 283 4.38 6.91 6.30
N CYS A 284 4.12 7.99 7.04
CA CYS A 284 2.81 8.62 7.08
C CYS A 284 2.62 9.48 5.83
N LYS A 285 1.60 9.18 5.02
CA LYS A 285 1.41 9.76 3.69
C LYS A 285 0.14 10.57 3.51
N ALA A 286 -0.83 10.41 4.40
CA ALA A 286 -2.07 11.19 4.35
C ALA A 286 -2.53 11.63 5.75
N PHE A 287 -3.15 12.80 5.76
CA PHE A 287 -3.83 13.45 6.88
C PHE A 287 -5.20 13.92 6.38
N LEU A 288 -6.24 13.16 6.69
CA LEU A 288 -7.57 13.34 6.14
C LEU A 288 -8.56 13.70 7.26
N VAL A 289 -9.39 14.72 7.00
CA VAL A 289 -10.43 15.20 7.92
C VAL A 289 -11.81 14.68 7.50
N TRP A 290 -12.62 14.18 8.44
CA TRP A 290 -13.91 13.54 8.12
C TRP A 290 -15.08 14.52 7.98
N GLY A 291 -14.94 15.46 7.04
CA GLY A 291 -15.97 16.41 6.66
C GLY A 291 -15.40 17.77 6.29
N VAL A 292 -16.19 18.58 5.57
CA VAL A 292 -15.77 19.91 5.12
C VAL A 292 -16.10 20.98 6.17
N GLY A 293 -17.37 21.32 6.37
CA GLY A 293 -17.82 22.30 7.36
C GLY A 293 -18.56 21.66 8.52
N ASP A 294 -18.57 22.30 9.69
CA ASP A 294 -19.19 21.76 10.92
C ASP A 294 -20.64 21.29 10.72
N ASN A 295 -21.43 21.93 9.86
CA ASN A 295 -22.82 21.53 9.55
C ASN A 295 -22.93 20.22 8.75
N ASP A 296 -21.83 19.71 8.21
CA ASP A 296 -21.76 18.47 7.44
C ASP A 296 -21.17 17.31 8.25
N SER A 297 -20.82 17.51 9.53
CA SER A 297 -20.22 16.46 10.35
C SER A 297 -21.23 15.38 10.72
N TRP A 298 -20.82 14.11 10.61
CA TRP A 298 -21.58 12.95 11.09
C TRP A 298 -21.84 12.97 12.60
N LEU A 299 -21.05 13.74 13.37
CA LEU A 299 -21.21 13.93 14.81
C LEU A 299 -22.30 14.98 15.14
N GLY A 300 -22.80 15.69 14.14
CA GLY A 300 -23.74 16.79 14.28
C GLY A 300 -23.06 18.17 14.42
N ALA A 301 -23.75 19.21 13.99
CA ALA A 301 -23.20 20.57 13.89
C ALA A 301 -22.72 21.16 15.23
N ASN A 302 -23.35 20.75 16.34
CA ASN A 302 -23.06 21.27 17.68
C ASN A 302 -21.67 20.83 18.19
N GLU A 303 -21.12 19.74 17.66
CA GLU A 303 -19.80 19.25 18.06
C GLU A 303 -18.65 20.11 17.52
N GLN A 304 -18.93 20.93 16.50
CA GLN A 304 -17.97 21.84 15.87
C GLN A 304 -16.61 21.17 15.61
N ALA A 305 -16.64 19.96 15.04
CA ALA A 305 -15.51 19.03 15.06
C ALA A 305 -14.50 19.21 13.91
N LEU A 306 -14.81 20.08 12.93
CA LEU A 306 -14.10 20.17 11.65
C LEU A 306 -13.27 21.46 11.51
N LEU A 307 -12.59 21.61 10.36
CA LEU A 307 -11.69 22.75 10.12
C LEU A 307 -12.42 24.03 9.68
N PHE A 308 -13.63 23.90 9.14
CA PHE A 308 -14.44 25.03 8.68
C PHE A 308 -15.73 25.10 9.48
N ASN A 309 -16.23 26.31 9.72
CA ASN A 309 -17.51 26.50 10.40
C ASN A 309 -18.70 26.19 9.47
N GLY A 310 -19.94 26.35 9.96
CA GLY A 310 -21.16 26.11 9.19
C GLY A 310 -21.34 26.98 7.93
N ASN A 311 -20.55 28.06 7.78
CA ASN A 311 -20.53 28.94 6.60
C ASN A 311 -19.29 28.69 5.71
N TYR A 312 -18.59 27.57 5.92
CA TYR A 312 -17.37 27.19 5.19
C TYR A 312 -16.22 28.19 5.30
N GLN A 313 -16.19 28.98 6.38
CA GLN A 313 -15.05 29.85 6.70
C GLN A 313 -14.06 29.11 7.61
N PRO A 314 -12.74 29.30 7.43
CA PRO A 314 -11.72 28.65 8.27
C PRO A 314 -11.89 28.99 9.75
N LYS A 315 -11.74 27.97 10.61
CA LYS A 315 -11.71 28.13 12.08
C LYS A 315 -10.28 28.37 12.58
N PRO A 316 -10.08 28.77 13.84
CA PRO A 316 -8.73 28.93 14.41
C PRO A 316 -7.83 27.70 14.22
N VAL A 317 -8.38 26.49 14.33
CA VAL A 317 -7.64 25.24 14.12
C VAL A 317 -7.09 25.08 12.70
N TYR A 318 -7.78 25.61 11.68
CA TYR A 318 -7.27 25.65 10.31
C TYR A 318 -5.96 26.43 10.22
N ASN A 319 -5.93 27.63 10.81
CA ASN A 319 -4.75 28.49 10.82
C ASN A 319 -3.59 27.85 11.60
N THR A 320 -3.89 27.13 12.69
CA THR A 320 -2.90 26.35 13.43
C THR A 320 -2.24 25.30 12.55
N LEU A 321 -3.03 24.51 11.80
CA LEU A 321 -2.49 23.51 10.87
C LEU A 321 -1.68 24.14 9.74
N LEU A 322 -2.17 25.24 9.17
CA LEU A 322 -1.48 25.98 8.12
C LEU A 322 -0.10 26.46 8.59
N ASN A 323 0.00 26.99 9.82
CA ASN A 323 1.27 27.43 10.39
C ASN A 323 2.25 26.28 10.61
N ILE A 324 1.77 25.10 11.02
CA ILE A 324 2.60 23.89 11.13
C ILE A 324 3.14 23.48 9.76
N LEU A 325 2.30 23.49 8.71
CA LEU A 325 2.73 23.16 7.35
C LEU A 325 3.75 24.16 6.81
N LYS A 326 3.50 25.46 6.95
CA LYS A 326 4.43 26.53 6.54
C LYS A 326 5.81 26.40 7.21
N THR A 327 5.84 26.13 8.51
CA THR A 327 7.08 25.97 9.26
C THR A 327 7.83 24.68 8.91
N SER A 328 7.10 23.62 8.55
CA SER A 328 7.68 22.34 8.12
C SER A 328 8.17 22.36 6.67
N ALA A 329 7.53 23.14 5.79
CA ALA A 329 7.91 23.28 4.38
C ALA A 329 9.17 24.14 4.17
N ARG A 330 9.51 25.00 5.13
CA ARG A 330 10.72 25.84 5.05
C ARG A 330 11.95 24.96 5.33
N PRO A 331 12.98 24.93 4.44
CA PRO A 331 14.25 24.28 4.80
C PRO A 331 14.77 24.95 6.06
N ALA A 332 15.15 24.14 7.07
CA ALA A 332 15.65 24.61 8.35
C ALA A 332 16.83 25.58 8.17
N SER A 333 16.50 26.86 8.11
CA SER A 333 17.41 27.99 8.07
C SER A 333 16.78 29.07 8.94
N SER A 334 17.61 29.61 9.84
CA SER A 334 17.34 30.64 10.85
C SER A 334 16.44 30.23 12.02
N SER A 335 17.04 29.66 13.06
CA SER A 335 16.59 29.89 14.43
C SER A 335 16.95 31.33 14.83
N VAL A 336 15.92 32.09 15.20
CA VAL A 336 16.02 33.45 15.73
C VAL A 336 16.70 33.37 17.11
N LYS A 337 17.84 34.06 17.27
CA LYS A 337 18.44 34.34 18.58
C LYS A 337 17.81 35.61 19.15
N THR A 338 17.21 35.48 20.32
CA THR A 338 16.85 36.60 21.20
C THR A 338 18.11 37.35 21.63
N ILE A 339 18.11 38.68 21.51
CA ILE A 339 19.21 39.56 21.91
C ILE A 339 19.07 39.89 23.40
N GLN A 340 20.13 39.66 24.17
CA GLN A 340 20.39 40.38 25.43
C GLN A 340 21.92 40.49 25.67
N GLY A 341 22.38 41.73 25.87
CA GLY A 341 23.40 42.08 26.87
C GLY A 341 24.90 41.82 26.59
N ASN A 342 25.56 42.82 26.02
CA ASN A 342 26.90 43.37 26.31
C ASN A 342 28.08 42.52 26.86
N SER A 343 29.26 42.73 26.21
CA SER A 343 30.62 42.87 26.78
C SER A 343 31.70 41.79 26.52
N LYS A 344 32.77 42.26 25.86
CA LYS A 344 34.19 41.85 25.87
C LYS A 344 34.65 40.55 25.19
N SER A 345 35.50 40.78 24.18
CA SER A 345 36.48 39.89 23.57
C SER A 345 37.28 39.05 24.59
N LYS A 346 37.26 37.73 24.44
CA LYS A 346 38.31 36.80 24.87
C LYS A 346 38.43 35.66 23.86
N THR A 347 39.57 35.59 23.20
CA THR A 347 40.09 34.40 22.51
C THR A 347 40.12 33.20 23.45
N LEU A 348 39.59 32.05 23.01
CA LEU A 348 39.64 30.78 23.76
C LEU A 348 41.00 30.06 23.56
N PRO A 349 41.51 29.32 24.57
CA PRO A 349 42.85 28.74 24.58
C PRO A 349 42.98 27.48 23.71
N ASN A 350 44.21 27.22 23.29
CA ASN A 350 44.59 26.26 22.25
C ASN A 350 44.52 24.76 22.62
N ASN A 351 43.70 24.32 23.60
CA ASN A 351 43.72 22.92 24.08
C ASN A 351 42.34 22.35 24.55
N SER A 352 41.24 22.67 23.88
CA SER A 352 39.93 22.02 24.16
C SER A 352 39.84 20.61 23.53
N LYS A 353 39.50 19.59 24.33
CA LYS A 353 39.31 18.19 23.89
C LYS A 353 37.90 17.89 23.32
N THR A 354 37.00 18.86 23.25
CA THR A 354 35.64 18.67 22.71
C THR A 354 35.04 20.00 22.26
N LEU A 355 34.63 20.10 20.98
CA LEU A 355 34.01 21.29 20.38
C LEU A 355 32.54 20.98 19.98
N PRO A 356 31.59 21.93 20.12
CA PRO A 356 30.21 21.75 19.68
C PRO A 356 30.10 21.63 18.15
N GLY A 357 29.15 20.82 17.69
CA GLY A 357 28.99 20.45 16.28
C GLY A 357 28.53 21.58 15.38
N ALA A 358 29.49 22.24 14.70
CA ALA A 358 29.44 22.79 13.33
C ALA A 358 30.59 23.80 13.14
N SER A 359 31.84 23.33 13.01
CA SER A 359 32.98 24.20 12.66
C SER A 359 33.34 24.09 11.18
N LYS A 360 33.52 25.23 10.49
CA LYS A 360 33.88 25.29 9.06
C LYS A 360 35.37 25.06 8.77
N THR A 361 36.23 25.09 9.79
CA THR A 361 37.69 24.87 9.68
C THR A 361 38.21 24.19 10.95
N LEU A 362 39.08 23.19 10.80
CA LEU A 362 39.61 22.36 11.89
C LEU A 362 41.15 22.44 11.97
N PRO A 363 41.77 22.33 13.16
CA PRO A 363 43.23 22.31 13.32
C PRO A 363 43.88 21.07 12.69
N LYS A 364 45.16 21.18 12.31
CA LYS A 364 45.94 20.13 11.59
C LYS A 364 46.10 18.79 12.31
N THR A 365 45.82 18.70 13.62
CA THR A 365 46.05 17.49 14.43
C THR A 365 44.89 17.23 15.40
N SER A 366 43.78 16.65 14.94
CA SER A 366 42.69 16.17 15.80
C SER A 366 42.52 14.66 15.67
N LYS A 367 42.43 13.95 16.81
CA LYS A 367 42.35 12.46 16.85
C LYS A 367 40.92 11.92 16.67
N THR A 368 39.90 12.77 16.80
CA THR A 368 38.48 12.40 16.68
C THR A 368 37.69 13.61 16.19
N LEU A 369 36.82 13.43 15.18
CA LEU A 369 36.08 14.51 14.50
C LEU A 369 34.56 14.31 14.62
N PRO A 370 33.76 15.38 14.88
CA PRO A 370 32.30 15.31 14.82
C PRO A 370 31.81 15.16 13.37
N GLY A 371 30.67 14.46 13.19
CA GLY A 371 30.14 14.06 11.89
C GLY A 371 29.80 15.21 10.93
N ASN A 372 29.94 14.89 9.63
CA ASN A 372 29.68 15.72 8.43
C ASN A 372 30.63 16.91 8.20
N SER A 373 31.77 16.66 7.53
CA SER A 373 32.67 17.69 7.00
C SER A 373 32.83 17.58 5.47
N LYS A 374 32.93 18.73 4.77
CA LYS A 374 33.12 18.81 3.30
C LYS A 374 34.56 18.48 2.85
N THR A 375 35.56 18.66 3.71
CA THR A 375 36.99 18.48 3.41
C THR A 375 37.74 18.05 4.68
N LEU A 376 38.58 17.01 4.59
CA LEU A 376 39.32 16.43 5.72
C LEU A 376 40.84 16.59 5.53
N PRO A 377 41.62 16.91 6.59
CA PRO A 377 43.08 16.89 6.55
C PRO A 377 43.66 15.47 6.40
N GLY A 378 44.86 15.36 5.81
CA GLY A 378 45.54 14.10 5.55
C GLY A 378 45.98 13.37 6.83
N ASN A 379 45.75 12.04 6.85
CA ASN A 379 46.11 11.06 7.88
C ASN A 379 45.20 10.98 9.13
N SER A 380 44.01 10.38 8.99
CA SER A 380 43.18 9.92 10.12
C SER A 380 43.02 8.39 10.10
N LYS A 381 43.03 7.76 11.30
CA LYS A 381 42.90 6.29 11.49
C LYS A 381 41.46 5.79 11.43
N THR A 382 40.47 6.63 11.70
CA THR A 382 39.03 6.27 11.78
C THR A 382 38.17 7.47 11.40
N LEU A 383 37.19 7.27 10.50
CA LEU A 383 36.32 8.32 9.96
C LEU A 383 34.84 7.98 10.20
N PRO A 384 34.03 8.88 10.79
CA PRO A 384 32.58 8.69 10.87
C PRO A 384 31.85 9.45 9.75
N GLY A 385 31.08 8.74 8.93
CA GLY A 385 30.06 9.30 8.04
C GLY A 385 30.47 9.71 6.62
N ASN A 386 29.45 10.03 5.81
CA ASN A 386 29.51 10.28 4.35
C ASN A 386 30.47 11.43 3.98
N SER A 387 31.38 11.22 3.02
CA SER A 387 32.29 12.25 2.47
C SER A 387 32.33 12.22 0.93
N LYS A 388 32.52 13.38 0.30
CA LYS A 388 32.65 13.53 -1.17
C LYS A 388 34.04 13.18 -1.70
N THR A 389 35.08 13.30 -0.87
CA THR A 389 36.49 13.12 -1.27
C THR A 389 37.29 12.56 -0.10
N LEU A 390 38.08 11.51 -0.33
CA LEU A 390 38.82 10.75 0.69
C LEU A 390 40.35 10.87 0.52
N PRO A 391 41.14 10.79 1.61
CA PRO A 391 42.61 10.79 1.54
C PRO A 391 43.17 9.55 0.83
N LYS A 392 44.39 9.65 0.26
CA LYS A 392 45.07 8.56 -0.49
C LYS A 392 45.30 7.27 0.30
N THR A 393 45.35 7.32 1.64
CA THR A 393 45.66 6.16 2.50
C THR A 393 44.72 6.11 3.71
N SER A 394 43.72 5.23 3.69
CA SER A 394 42.84 4.95 4.84
C SER A 394 42.64 3.44 5.03
N LYS A 395 42.66 2.96 6.28
CA LYS A 395 42.56 1.52 6.61
C LYS A 395 41.13 1.00 6.70
N THR A 396 40.17 1.88 6.98
CA THR A 396 38.75 1.53 7.18
C THR A 396 37.88 2.69 6.68
N LEU A 397 36.88 2.42 5.84
CA LEU A 397 36.05 3.42 5.16
C LEU A 397 34.58 3.30 5.58
N PRO A 398 33.86 4.40 5.89
CA PRO A 398 32.40 4.38 6.07
C PRO A 398 31.65 4.45 4.71
N GLY A 399 30.36 4.12 4.73
CA GLY A 399 29.50 3.88 3.56
C GLY A 399 29.34 5.04 2.55
N ASN A 400 28.85 4.67 1.35
CA ASN A 400 28.52 5.49 0.17
C ASN A 400 29.51 6.62 -0.18
N SER A 401 30.54 6.30 -0.99
CA SER A 401 31.42 7.28 -1.66
C SER A 401 31.33 7.18 -3.19
N LYS A 402 31.49 8.31 -3.90
CA LYS A 402 31.49 8.37 -5.38
C LYS A 402 32.81 7.90 -6.02
N THR A 403 33.94 8.04 -5.31
CA THR A 403 35.29 7.70 -5.80
C THR A 403 36.15 7.17 -4.63
N LEU A 404 36.94 6.13 -4.86
CA LEU A 404 37.74 5.43 -3.84
C LEU A 404 39.25 5.41 -4.20
N PRO A 405 40.17 5.54 -3.23
CA PRO A 405 41.62 5.38 -3.45
C PRO A 405 42.02 3.92 -3.74
N GLY A 406 43.16 3.75 -4.43
CA GLY A 406 43.57 2.51 -5.10
C GLY A 406 43.85 1.27 -4.23
N ASN A 407 44.07 1.40 -2.92
CA ASN A 407 44.47 0.29 -2.05
C ASN A 407 43.65 0.26 -0.74
N SER A 408 42.61 -0.58 -0.65
CA SER A 408 41.87 -0.87 0.60
C SER A 408 41.64 -2.37 0.79
N LYS A 409 41.71 -2.85 2.04
CA LYS A 409 41.51 -4.28 2.39
C LYS A 409 40.04 -4.69 2.52
N THR A 410 39.12 -3.74 2.77
CA THR A 410 37.68 -3.98 2.97
C THR A 410 36.87 -2.78 2.44
N LEU A 411 35.76 -3.06 1.76
CA LEU A 411 34.92 -2.06 1.08
C LEU A 411 33.46 -2.16 1.52
N PRO A 412 32.78 -1.05 1.91
CA PRO A 412 31.34 -1.05 2.19
C PRO A 412 30.47 -1.04 0.92
N GLY A 413 29.18 -1.38 1.10
CA GLY A 413 28.18 -1.53 0.03
C GLY A 413 27.94 -0.28 -0.83
N ASN A 414 27.69 -0.54 -2.12
CA ASN A 414 27.31 0.38 -3.20
C ASN A 414 28.35 1.45 -3.62
N SER A 415 29.30 1.05 -4.49
CA SER A 415 30.13 1.96 -5.31
C SER A 415 29.86 1.77 -6.81
N LYS A 416 29.94 2.86 -7.59
CA LYS A 416 29.77 2.83 -9.07
C LYS A 416 31.03 2.39 -9.82
N THR A 417 32.21 2.52 -9.23
CA THR A 417 33.51 2.16 -9.83
C THR A 417 34.47 1.65 -8.75
N LEU A 418 35.26 0.61 -9.04
CA LEU A 418 36.12 -0.10 -8.09
C LEU A 418 37.59 -0.13 -8.59
N PRO A 419 38.60 0.01 -7.70
CA PRO A 419 40.01 -0.17 -8.04
C PRO A 419 40.41 -1.62 -8.30
N GLY A 420 41.52 -1.82 -9.02
CA GLY A 420 41.92 -3.07 -9.68
C GLY A 420 42.21 -4.29 -8.80
N ASN A 421 42.47 -4.14 -7.50
CA ASN A 421 42.92 -5.23 -6.62
C ASN A 421 42.16 -5.23 -5.27
N SER A 422 41.08 -6.02 -5.15
CA SER A 422 40.39 -6.28 -3.87
C SER A 422 40.11 -7.78 -3.66
N LYS A 423 40.25 -8.27 -2.44
CA LYS A 423 40.02 -9.69 -2.07
C LYS A 423 38.55 -10.04 -1.84
N THR A 424 37.70 -9.06 -1.56
CA THR A 424 36.27 -9.25 -1.25
C THR A 424 35.45 -8.07 -1.79
N LEU A 425 34.31 -8.36 -2.42
CA LEU A 425 33.50 -7.38 -3.17
C LEU A 425 32.06 -7.27 -2.61
N PRO A 426 31.41 -6.09 -2.67
CA PRO A 426 30.04 -5.91 -2.16
C PRO A 426 28.95 -6.53 -3.06
N LYS A 427 27.78 -6.86 -2.47
CA LYS A 427 26.64 -7.59 -3.09
C LYS A 427 26.11 -7.01 -4.43
N THR A 428 26.36 -5.74 -4.73
CA THR A 428 25.80 -5.02 -5.88
C THR A 428 26.84 -4.08 -6.50
N SER A 429 27.39 -4.44 -7.66
CA SER A 429 28.31 -3.60 -8.46
C SER A 429 27.98 -3.73 -9.95
N LYS A 430 28.10 -2.63 -10.71
CA LYS A 430 27.74 -2.58 -12.15
C LYS A 430 28.88 -2.98 -13.09
N THR A 431 30.13 -2.92 -12.63
CA THR A 431 31.34 -3.21 -13.41
C THR A 431 32.43 -3.73 -12.47
N LEU A 432 33.11 -4.82 -12.87
CA LEU A 432 34.08 -5.57 -12.04
C LEU A 432 35.50 -5.52 -12.64
N PRO A 433 36.58 -5.46 -11.83
CA PRO A 433 37.95 -5.57 -12.32
C PRO A 433 38.33 -7.00 -12.75
N GLY A 434 39.36 -7.10 -13.60
CA GLY A 434 39.72 -8.31 -14.35
C GLY A 434 40.11 -9.55 -13.55
N ASN A 435 40.55 -9.44 -12.29
CA ASN A 435 41.08 -10.55 -11.50
C ASN A 435 40.46 -10.60 -10.08
N SER A 436 39.35 -11.33 -9.91
CA SER A 436 38.76 -11.63 -8.58
C SER A 436 38.52 -13.13 -8.39
N LYS A 437 38.76 -13.64 -7.17
CA LYS A 437 38.60 -15.07 -6.82
C LYS A 437 37.15 -15.47 -6.48
N THR A 438 36.30 -14.52 -6.06
CA THR A 438 34.91 -14.78 -5.63
C THR A 438 34.01 -13.59 -5.99
N LEU A 439 32.84 -13.86 -6.58
CA LEU A 439 31.93 -12.85 -7.14
C LEU A 439 30.55 -12.82 -6.44
N PRO A 440 29.96 -11.65 -6.19
CA PRO A 440 28.62 -11.53 -5.61
C PRO A 440 27.47 -11.68 -6.63
N GLY A 441 26.27 -11.97 -6.09
CA GLY A 441 25.13 -12.61 -6.76
C GLY A 441 24.47 -11.98 -7.99
N ASN A 442 24.73 -10.72 -8.33
CA ASN A 442 24.03 -10.02 -9.44
C ASN A 442 24.98 -9.05 -10.18
N SER A 443 25.56 -9.46 -11.30
CA SER A 443 26.32 -8.59 -12.23
C SER A 443 25.82 -8.73 -13.67
N LYS A 444 25.80 -7.64 -14.44
CA LYS A 444 25.38 -7.62 -15.87
C LYS A 444 26.49 -8.05 -16.83
N THR A 445 27.75 -7.99 -16.42
CA THR A 445 28.93 -8.33 -17.23
C THR A 445 30.00 -8.98 -16.34
N LEU A 446 30.65 -10.03 -16.84
CA LEU A 446 31.62 -10.85 -16.10
C LEU A 446 33.00 -10.83 -16.78
N PRO A 447 34.11 -10.86 -16.03
CA PRO A 447 35.46 -10.93 -16.60
C PRO A 447 35.76 -12.28 -17.28
N LYS A 448 36.73 -12.29 -18.21
CA LYS A 448 37.08 -13.44 -19.09
C LYS A 448 37.52 -14.71 -18.34
N THR A 449 37.99 -14.61 -17.09
CA THR A 449 38.52 -15.75 -16.31
C THR A 449 38.01 -15.72 -14.87
N SER A 450 37.03 -16.56 -14.54
CA SER A 450 36.54 -16.77 -13.17
C SER A 450 36.36 -18.26 -12.87
N LYS A 451 36.70 -18.70 -11.65
CA LYS A 451 36.64 -20.13 -11.25
C LYS A 451 35.26 -20.57 -10.75
N THR A 452 34.42 -19.64 -10.31
CA THR A 452 33.11 -19.91 -9.70
C THR A 452 32.16 -18.73 -10.00
N LEU A 453 30.97 -19.02 -10.51
CA LEU A 453 29.99 -18.02 -11.00
C LEU A 453 28.73 -17.96 -10.11
N PRO A 454 28.13 -16.77 -9.89
CA PRO A 454 26.86 -16.63 -9.16
C PRO A 454 25.61 -16.90 -10.02
N GLY A 455 24.49 -17.17 -9.32
CA GLY A 455 23.29 -17.85 -9.82
C GLY A 455 22.41 -17.20 -10.87
N ASN A 456 22.67 -15.98 -11.35
CA ASN A 456 21.85 -15.33 -12.38
C ASN A 456 22.70 -14.37 -13.24
N SER A 457 23.01 -14.73 -14.50
CA SER A 457 23.65 -13.84 -15.48
C SER A 457 22.99 -13.96 -16.86
N LYS A 458 22.94 -12.84 -17.62
CA LYS A 458 22.39 -12.80 -18.99
C LYS A 458 23.37 -13.31 -20.06
N THR A 459 24.68 -13.26 -19.81
CA THR A 459 25.75 -13.68 -20.74
C THR A 459 26.94 -14.23 -19.95
N LEU A 460 27.58 -15.30 -20.44
CA LEU A 460 28.65 -16.05 -19.76
C LEU A 460 29.94 -16.09 -20.61
N PRO A 461 31.14 -15.99 -20.02
CA PRO A 461 32.40 -16.19 -20.73
C PRO A 461 32.68 -17.67 -21.06
N GLY A 462 33.49 -17.91 -22.11
CA GLY A 462 33.59 -19.19 -22.83
C GLY A 462 34.14 -20.41 -22.08
N ASN A 463 34.82 -20.27 -20.95
CA ASN A 463 35.48 -21.39 -20.25
C ASN A 463 35.16 -21.39 -18.74
N SER A 464 34.16 -22.16 -18.30
CA SER A 464 33.81 -22.38 -16.89
C SER A 464 33.68 -23.87 -16.58
N LYS A 465 34.13 -24.31 -15.39
CA LYS A 465 34.02 -25.72 -14.94
C LYS A 465 32.67 -26.08 -14.31
N THR A 466 31.92 -25.10 -13.78
CA THR A 466 30.64 -25.30 -13.09
C THR A 466 29.72 -24.09 -13.30
N LEU A 467 28.47 -24.34 -13.69
CA LEU A 467 27.46 -23.32 -14.03
C LEU A 467 26.27 -23.40 -13.06
N PRO A 468 25.76 -22.27 -12.55
CA PRO A 468 24.50 -22.25 -11.80
C PRO A 468 23.27 -22.04 -12.70
N GLY A 469 22.09 -22.40 -12.17
CA GLY A 469 20.84 -22.58 -12.91
C GLY A 469 20.21 -21.32 -13.53
N ASN A 470 19.41 -21.55 -14.58
CA ASN A 470 18.66 -20.61 -15.41
C ASN A 470 19.48 -19.53 -16.18
N SER A 471 19.99 -19.88 -17.37
CA SER A 471 20.53 -18.94 -18.37
C SER A 471 19.77 -19.04 -19.71
N LYS A 472 19.68 -17.94 -20.46
CA LYS A 472 19.05 -17.91 -21.81
C LYS A 472 19.96 -18.42 -22.93
N THR A 473 21.29 -18.36 -22.76
CA THR A 473 22.29 -18.80 -23.76
C THR A 473 23.53 -19.35 -23.03
N LEU A 474 24.11 -20.45 -23.53
CA LEU A 474 25.23 -21.18 -22.92
C LEU A 474 26.43 -21.28 -23.89
N PRO A 475 27.69 -21.16 -23.41
CA PRO A 475 28.89 -21.40 -24.23
C PRO A 475 29.13 -22.89 -24.52
N GLY A 476 29.89 -23.16 -25.60
CA GLY A 476 29.96 -24.45 -26.29
C GLY A 476 30.58 -25.65 -25.57
N ASN A 477 31.32 -25.50 -24.46
CA ASN A 477 32.02 -26.60 -23.79
C ASN A 477 31.83 -26.58 -22.27
N SER A 478 30.98 -27.47 -21.73
CA SER A 478 30.71 -27.64 -20.28
C SER A 478 30.58 -29.14 -19.93
N LYS A 479 31.10 -29.55 -18.76
CA LYS A 479 31.08 -30.96 -18.32
C LYS A 479 29.79 -31.38 -17.59
N THR A 480 29.05 -30.45 -16.97
CA THR A 480 27.87 -30.73 -16.13
C THR A 480 26.92 -29.52 -16.12
N LEU A 481 25.62 -29.75 -16.37
CA LEU A 481 24.57 -28.72 -16.50
C LEU A 481 23.37 -29.02 -15.57
N PRO A 482 22.94 -28.08 -14.69
CA PRO A 482 21.69 -28.19 -13.95
C PRO A 482 20.56 -27.34 -14.54
N GLY A 483 19.38 -27.95 -14.74
CA GLY A 483 18.03 -27.34 -14.79
C GLY A 483 17.67 -26.35 -15.94
N ASN A 484 16.61 -26.68 -16.68
CA ASN A 484 15.81 -25.87 -17.63
C ASN A 484 16.53 -24.79 -18.48
N SER A 485 16.85 -25.14 -19.74
CA SER A 485 17.28 -24.20 -20.80
C SER A 485 16.36 -24.30 -22.04
N LYS A 486 16.20 -23.20 -22.79
CA LYS A 486 15.43 -23.16 -24.06
C LYS A 486 16.23 -23.68 -25.27
N THR A 487 17.57 -23.61 -25.25
CA THR A 487 18.46 -24.07 -26.33
C THR A 487 19.79 -24.56 -25.74
N LEU A 488 20.35 -25.67 -26.26
CA LEU A 488 21.56 -26.34 -25.77
C LEU A 488 22.63 -26.44 -26.88
N PRO A 489 23.94 -26.26 -26.58
CA PRO A 489 25.02 -26.53 -27.54
C PRO A 489 25.34 -28.03 -27.68
N GLY A 490 25.91 -28.40 -28.83
CA GLY A 490 25.89 -29.75 -29.40
C GLY A 490 26.77 -30.86 -28.79
N ASN A 491 27.46 -30.68 -27.66
CA ASN A 491 28.27 -31.75 -27.05
C ASN A 491 28.23 -31.70 -25.50
N SER A 492 27.40 -32.54 -24.88
CA SER A 492 27.36 -32.76 -23.41
C SER A 492 27.24 -34.24 -23.06
N LYS A 493 27.90 -34.68 -21.97
CA LYS A 493 27.86 -36.08 -21.50
C LYS A 493 26.59 -36.44 -20.70
N THR A 494 25.91 -35.46 -20.11
CA THR A 494 24.72 -35.66 -19.25
C THR A 494 23.79 -34.44 -19.35
N LEU A 495 22.49 -34.65 -19.54
CA LEU A 495 21.46 -33.62 -19.79
C LEU A 495 20.39 -33.57 -18.67
N PRO A 496 19.89 -32.39 -18.25
CA PRO A 496 18.79 -32.27 -17.29
C PRO A 496 17.40 -32.44 -17.94
N GLY A 497 16.45 -32.97 -17.17
CA GLY A 497 15.20 -33.58 -17.64
C GLY A 497 14.02 -32.65 -17.89
N ASN A 498 14.14 -31.67 -18.79
CA ASN A 498 13.02 -31.07 -19.55
C ASN A 498 13.56 -30.05 -20.59
N SER A 499 13.48 -30.39 -21.88
CA SER A 499 13.92 -29.54 -23.01
C SER A 499 12.95 -29.69 -24.20
N LYS A 500 12.71 -28.60 -24.95
CA LYS A 500 11.80 -28.59 -26.12
C LYS A 500 12.46 -29.05 -27.43
N THR A 501 13.78 -28.93 -27.58
CA THR A 501 14.53 -29.30 -28.79
C THR A 501 15.97 -29.70 -28.43
N LEU A 502 16.48 -30.80 -28.99
CA LEU A 502 17.81 -31.37 -28.72
C LEU A 502 18.64 -31.49 -30.01
N PRO A 503 19.88 -30.94 -30.09
CA PRO A 503 20.85 -31.31 -31.12
C PRO A 503 21.58 -32.62 -30.77
N GLY A 504 22.10 -33.29 -31.79
CA GLY A 504 22.46 -34.72 -31.81
C GLY A 504 23.56 -35.23 -30.86
N ASN A 505 23.57 -36.57 -30.74
CA ASN A 505 24.50 -37.48 -30.06
C ASN A 505 24.67 -37.31 -28.52
N SER A 506 23.80 -37.96 -27.75
CA SER A 506 24.00 -38.20 -26.29
C SER A 506 23.82 -39.69 -25.94
N LYS A 507 24.53 -40.17 -24.90
CA LYS A 507 24.54 -41.58 -24.49
C LYS A 507 23.37 -41.98 -23.57
N THR A 508 22.76 -41.04 -22.85
CA THR A 508 21.68 -41.31 -21.86
C THR A 508 20.71 -40.12 -21.76
N LEU A 509 19.39 -40.39 -21.80
CA LEU A 509 18.30 -39.39 -21.82
C LEU A 509 17.34 -39.60 -20.62
N PRO A 510 16.99 -38.56 -19.83
CA PRO A 510 15.87 -38.59 -18.89
C PRO A 510 14.55 -38.15 -19.55
N GLY A 511 13.43 -38.55 -18.94
CA GLY A 511 12.08 -38.64 -19.53
C GLY A 511 11.40 -37.38 -20.11
N ASN A 512 10.31 -37.66 -20.84
CA ASN A 512 9.34 -36.78 -21.53
C ASN A 512 9.90 -35.69 -22.47
N SER A 513 10.26 -36.11 -23.70
CA SER A 513 10.51 -35.24 -24.86
C SER A 513 9.44 -35.44 -25.95
N LYS A 514 9.10 -34.40 -26.72
CA LYS A 514 8.16 -34.48 -27.86
C LYS A 514 8.80 -34.96 -29.17
N THR A 515 10.13 -34.88 -29.32
CA THR A 515 10.87 -35.32 -30.52
C THR A 515 12.27 -35.82 -30.14
N LEU A 516 12.73 -36.93 -30.76
CA LEU A 516 13.98 -37.64 -30.43
C LEU A 516 14.95 -37.65 -31.64
N PRO A 517 16.28 -37.50 -31.44
CA PRO A 517 17.28 -37.68 -32.52
C PRO A 517 17.52 -39.17 -32.87
N GLY A 518 17.99 -39.42 -34.09
CA GLY A 518 17.96 -40.73 -34.77
C GLY A 518 18.78 -41.88 -34.17
N ASN A 519 19.77 -41.64 -33.30
CA ASN A 519 20.69 -42.69 -32.81
C ASN A 519 20.82 -42.67 -31.28
N SER A 520 19.94 -43.37 -30.55
CA SER A 520 20.04 -43.57 -29.09
C SER A 520 19.86 -45.05 -28.72
N LYS A 521 20.63 -45.56 -27.74
CA LYS A 521 20.69 -46.99 -27.39
C LYS A 521 19.66 -47.46 -26.34
N THR A 522 19.03 -46.55 -25.60
CA THR A 522 18.07 -46.87 -24.51
C THR A 522 17.03 -45.75 -24.39
N LEU A 523 15.73 -46.11 -24.32
CA LEU A 523 14.57 -45.19 -24.36
C LEU A 523 13.73 -45.25 -23.06
N PRO A 524 13.26 -44.13 -22.47
CA PRO A 524 12.31 -44.13 -21.35
C PRO A 524 10.84 -44.21 -21.82
N GLY A 525 9.96 -44.80 -20.98
CA GLY A 525 8.53 -44.97 -21.26
C GLY A 525 7.77 -43.65 -21.37
N GLY A 526 6.97 -43.49 -22.44
CA GLY A 526 6.07 -42.35 -22.65
C GLY A 526 6.16 -41.60 -23.98
N SER A 527 7.03 -42.02 -24.92
CA SER A 527 7.20 -41.32 -26.21
C SER A 527 6.16 -41.72 -27.27
N LYS A 528 5.62 -40.75 -28.02
CA LYS A 528 4.53 -40.98 -29.01
C LYS A 528 4.99 -41.41 -30.42
N THR A 529 6.28 -41.35 -30.74
CA THR A 529 6.86 -41.79 -32.02
C THR A 529 8.27 -42.37 -31.82
N LEU A 530 8.56 -43.52 -32.45
CA LEU A 530 9.80 -44.30 -32.28
C LEU A 530 10.72 -44.22 -33.53
N PRO A 531 12.06 -44.20 -33.39
CA PRO A 531 13.01 -44.30 -34.52
C PRO A 531 13.11 -45.72 -35.10
N LYS A 532 13.54 -45.84 -36.36
CA LYS A 532 13.59 -47.09 -37.15
C LYS A 532 14.53 -48.21 -36.62
N THR A 533 15.39 -47.98 -35.63
CA THR A 533 16.49 -48.91 -35.27
C THR A 533 16.71 -49.15 -33.75
N SER A 534 15.67 -49.07 -32.91
CA SER A 534 15.78 -49.37 -31.47
C SER A 534 15.78 -50.88 -31.17
N LYS A 535 16.73 -51.37 -30.36
CA LYS A 535 16.90 -52.80 -30.03
C LYS A 535 16.14 -53.31 -28.79
N THR A 536 15.51 -52.45 -27.99
CA THR A 536 14.78 -52.86 -26.77
C THR A 536 13.59 -51.91 -26.48
N LEU A 537 12.41 -52.46 -26.17
CA LEU A 537 11.15 -51.72 -25.99
C LEU A 537 10.67 -51.75 -24.50
N PRO A 538 10.19 -50.63 -23.92
CA PRO A 538 9.51 -50.62 -22.63
C PRO A 538 8.01 -50.93 -22.75
N GLY A 539 7.43 -51.60 -21.76
CA GLY A 539 6.00 -51.96 -21.73
C GLY A 539 5.07 -50.73 -21.78
N GLY A 540 4.14 -50.70 -22.75
CA GLY A 540 3.10 -49.67 -22.87
C GLY A 540 2.92 -49.01 -24.26
N SER A 541 3.69 -49.38 -25.29
CA SER A 541 3.52 -48.80 -26.65
C SER A 541 2.36 -49.41 -27.44
N LYS A 542 1.58 -48.57 -28.14
CA LYS A 542 0.37 -48.95 -28.91
C LYS A 542 0.59 -49.25 -30.41
N THR A 543 1.81 -49.19 -30.93
CA THR A 543 2.16 -49.55 -32.31
C THR A 543 3.59 -50.12 -32.41
N LEU A 544 3.77 -51.19 -33.20
CA LEU A 544 5.02 -51.96 -33.36
C LEU A 544 5.64 -51.80 -34.77
N PRO A 545 6.97 -51.62 -34.93
CA PRO A 545 7.66 -51.81 -36.21
C PRO A 545 7.96 -53.29 -36.48
N LYS A 546 8.03 -53.68 -37.76
CA LYS A 546 8.12 -55.06 -38.30
C LYS A 546 9.31 -55.96 -37.83
N THR A 547 10.17 -55.56 -36.89
CA THR A 547 11.44 -56.28 -36.60
C THR A 547 11.81 -56.52 -35.12
N SER A 548 10.89 -56.44 -34.15
CA SER A 548 11.20 -56.73 -32.73
C SER A 548 11.04 -58.20 -32.32
N LYS A 549 12.00 -58.77 -31.57
CA LYS A 549 12.13 -60.22 -31.26
C LYS A 549 11.87 -60.67 -29.79
N THR A 550 11.23 -59.89 -28.90
CA THR A 550 10.96 -60.38 -27.51
C THR A 550 9.89 -59.56 -26.75
N LEU A 551 9.06 -60.22 -25.89
CA LEU A 551 8.01 -59.65 -25.02
C LEU A 551 8.08 -60.24 -23.57
N PRO A 552 7.78 -59.48 -22.50
CA PRO A 552 7.50 -60.03 -21.16
C PRO A 552 5.98 -60.03 -20.79
N GLY A 553 5.50 -61.12 -20.16
CA GLY A 553 4.10 -61.46 -19.83
C GLY A 553 3.45 -60.67 -18.67
N GLY A 554 2.11 -60.52 -18.63
CA GLY A 554 1.12 -61.38 -17.92
C GLY A 554 0.73 -60.76 -16.56
N SER A 555 -0.50 -60.26 -16.27
CA SER A 555 -1.68 -61.05 -15.86
C SER A 555 -2.95 -60.18 -15.65
N ASN A 556 -4.10 -60.66 -16.17
CA ASN A 556 -5.50 -60.71 -15.69
C ASN A 556 -6.40 -59.50 -15.30
N CYS A 557 -7.67 -59.64 -15.72
CA CYS A 557 -8.81 -58.70 -15.85
C CYS A 557 -9.71 -58.47 -14.61
N LYS A 558 -10.47 -57.35 -14.61
CA LYS A 558 -11.97 -57.34 -14.55
C LYS A 558 -12.58 -55.94 -14.86
N PRO A 559 -13.77 -55.84 -15.49
CA PRO A 559 -14.42 -54.57 -15.81
C PRO A 559 -15.41 -54.10 -14.72
N SER A 560 -15.50 -52.78 -14.49
CA SER A 560 -16.52 -52.16 -13.64
C SER A 560 -17.52 -51.34 -14.47
N THR A 561 -18.80 -51.58 -14.18
CA THR A 561 -20.01 -50.94 -14.70
C THR A 561 -20.08 -49.46 -14.34
N VAL A 562 -20.60 -48.63 -15.27
CA VAL A 562 -20.86 -47.20 -15.06
C VAL A 562 -22.38 -46.99 -14.94
N THR A 563 -22.84 -46.44 -13.81
CA THR A 563 -24.23 -46.00 -13.62
C THR A 563 -24.33 -44.50 -13.90
N VAL A 564 -25.26 -44.10 -14.76
CA VAL A 564 -25.60 -42.69 -15.05
C VAL A 564 -26.82 -42.29 -14.22
N THR A 565 -26.71 -41.24 -13.42
CA THR A 565 -27.85 -40.64 -12.70
C THR A 565 -28.25 -39.34 -13.38
N GLN A 566 -29.48 -39.28 -13.91
CA GLN A 566 -30.10 -38.02 -14.37
C GLN A 566 -30.68 -37.25 -13.18
N ARG A 567 -30.52 -35.92 -13.15
CA ARG A 567 -31.21 -35.02 -12.22
C ARG A 567 -32.44 -34.43 -12.90
N VAL A 568 -33.61 -34.59 -12.27
CA VAL A 568 -34.83 -33.86 -12.59
C VAL A 568 -34.91 -32.64 -11.67
N THR A 569 -35.26 -31.47 -12.22
CA THR A 569 -35.49 -30.23 -11.48
C THR A 569 -37.00 -30.04 -11.31
N VAL A 570 -37.48 -29.82 -10.09
CA VAL A 570 -38.87 -29.45 -9.79
C VAL A 570 -38.88 -28.02 -9.27
N THR A 571 -39.67 -27.16 -9.90
CA THR A 571 -39.92 -25.77 -9.49
C THR A 571 -41.23 -25.71 -8.71
N VAL A 572 -41.23 -25.14 -7.50
CA VAL A 572 -42.44 -24.86 -6.73
C VAL A 572 -42.62 -23.35 -6.65
N THR A 573 -43.77 -22.86 -7.11
CA THR A 573 -44.22 -21.46 -7.00
C THR A 573 -45.15 -21.36 -5.78
N VAL A 574 -44.95 -20.36 -4.92
CA VAL A 574 -45.87 -20.05 -3.81
C VAL A 574 -46.42 -18.64 -4.03
N GLU A 575 -47.73 -18.55 -4.23
CA GLU A 575 -48.49 -17.29 -4.25
C GLU A 575 -48.82 -16.84 -2.82
N SER A 576 -48.71 -15.54 -2.56
CA SER A 576 -49.12 -14.90 -1.30
C SER A 576 -50.44 -14.14 -1.47
N ARG A 577 -51.37 -14.33 -0.53
CA ARG A 577 -52.65 -13.61 -0.41
C ARG A 577 -52.54 -12.48 0.64
N PRO A 578 -53.21 -11.32 0.47
CA PRO A 578 -53.07 -10.18 1.40
C PRO A 578 -54.16 -10.17 2.50
N THR A 579 -53.83 -9.56 3.65
CA THR A 579 -54.78 -9.17 4.69
C THR A 579 -54.82 -7.65 4.87
N GLN A 580 -56.02 -7.13 5.10
CA GLN A 580 -56.39 -5.72 5.21
C GLN A 580 -56.43 -5.23 6.68
N GLY A 581 -56.26 -3.91 6.86
CA GLY A 581 -57.18 -3.06 7.66
C GLY A 581 -56.62 -2.39 8.92
N GLY A 582 -56.62 -1.04 8.97
CA GLY A 582 -56.41 -0.26 10.21
C GLY A 582 -56.14 1.26 10.10
N GLN A 583 -57.18 2.02 9.73
CA GLN A 583 -57.51 3.48 9.84
C GLN A 583 -56.53 4.63 10.23
N ASN A 584 -56.46 5.62 9.33
CA ASN A 584 -56.62 7.10 9.41
C ASN A 584 -56.27 7.93 10.68
N GLN A 585 -55.34 8.91 10.55
CA GLN A 585 -55.53 10.35 10.90
C GLN A 585 -54.59 11.29 10.10
N SER A 586 -55.21 12.25 9.40
CA SER A 586 -54.83 13.63 9.02
C SER A 586 -53.34 14.07 8.86
N GLY A 587 -52.95 14.38 7.62
CA GLY A 587 -52.54 15.76 7.27
C GLY A 587 -51.10 16.24 7.52
N GLY A 588 -50.11 15.38 7.77
CA GLY A 588 -48.69 15.77 7.84
C GLY A 588 -47.89 15.14 6.69
N ASN A 589 -47.20 15.95 5.88
CA ASN A 589 -46.31 15.47 4.81
C ASN A 589 -45.43 14.33 5.32
N CYS A 590 -45.48 13.16 4.67
CA CYS A 590 -44.55 12.07 4.99
C CYS A 590 -43.11 12.57 4.96
N ALA A 591 -42.29 12.06 5.86
CA ALA A 591 -40.89 12.42 5.93
C ALA A 591 -40.22 12.12 4.57
N ALA A 592 -39.44 13.09 4.08
CA ALA A 592 -38.68 12.94 2.85
C ALA A 592 -37.71 11.75 2.97
N LYS A 593 -37.22 11.24 1.85
CA LYS A 593 -36.12 10.27 1.89
C LYS A 593 -34.97 10.85 2.73
N TRP A 594 -34.48 10.07 3.69
CA TRP A 594 -33.53 10.44 4.76
C TRP A 594 -34.09 11.31 5.90
N GLY A 595 -35.40 11.56 5.95
CA GLY A 595 -36.05 12.23 7.07
C GLY A 595 -36.33 11.28 8.24
N GLN A 596 -36.33 11.80 9.47
CA GLN A 596 -36.75 11.02 10.64
C GLN A 596 -38.24 10.69 10.54
N CYS A 597 -38.58 9.43 10.81
CA CYS A 597 -39.95 8.90 10.75
C CYS A 597 -40.37 8.16 12.03
N GLY A 598 -39.58 8.22 13.09
CA GLY A 598 -39.89 7.60 14.37
C GLY A 598 -38.79 7.76 15.41
N GLY A 599 -39.05 7.23 16.60
CA GLY A 599 -38.19 7.33 17.79
C GLY A 599 -38.96 7.79 19.02
N ASN A 600 -38.54 7.36 20.20
CA ASN A 600 -39.12 7.78 21.48
C ASN A 600 -39.09 9.31 21.61
N GLY A 601 -40.25 9.92 21.86
CA GLY A 601 -40.41 11.38 21.97
C GLY A 601 -40.48 12.14 20.63
N PHE A 602 -40.48 11.46 19.48
CA PHE A 602 -40.63 12.10 18.18
C PHE A 602 -42.10 12.39 17.85
N ASN A 603 -42.42 13.66 17.59
CA ASN A 603 -43.78 14.13 17.24
C ASN A 603 -43.94 14.49 15.74
N GLY A 604 -43.00 14.07 14.89
CA GLY A 604 -43.03 14.34 13.44
C GLY A 604 -43.73 13.25 12.61
N PRO A 605 -43.63 13.31 11.27
CA PRO A 605 -44.32 12.37 10.38
C PRO A 605 -43.84 10.93 10.58
N THR A 606 -44.75 9.97 10.71
CA THR A 606 -44.42 8.54 10.89
C THR A 606 -44.41 7.72 9.59
N CYS A 607 -44.73 8.37 8.47
CA CYS A 607 -44.70 7.79 7.12
C CYS A 607 -43.57 8.38 6.27
N CYS A 608 -43.19 7.68 5.21
CA CYS A 608 -42.12 8.06 4.29
C CYS A 608 -42.65 8.37 2.89
N GLN A 609 -42.03 9.31 2.19
CA GLN A 609 -42.35 9.61 0.78
C GLN A 609 -42.16 8.37 -0.12
N SER A 610 -42.94 8.31 -1.21
CA SER A 610 -42.94 7.18 -2.14
C SER A 610 -41.52 6.80 -2.60
N GLY A 611 -41.20 5.51 -2.52
CA GLY A 611 -39.86 4.98 -2.80
C GLY A 611 -38.91 4.94 -1.60
N SER A 612 -39.41 5.21 -0.39
CA SER A 612 -38.68 5.01 0.87
C SER A 612 -39.56 4.37 1.96
N GLN A 613 -38.94 3.69 2.92
CA GLN A 613 -39.62 3.05 4.06
C GLN A 613 -39.00 3.48 5.38
N CYS A 614 -39.83 3.59 6.42
CA CYS A 614 -39.35 3.96 7.75
C CYS A 614 -38.58 2.80 8.36
N GLN A 615 -37.26 2.92 8.44
CA GLN A 615 -36.39 1.91 9.00
C GLN A 615 -35.97 2.30 10.42
N PHE A 616 -36.16 1.37 11.35
CA PHE A 616 -35.71 1.51 12.73
C PHE A 616 -34.18 1.57 12.79
N VAL A 617 -33.63 2.57 13.47
CA VAL A 617 -32.19 2.70 13.72
C VAL A 617 -31.89 2.38 15.18
N ASN A 618 -32.62 3.01 16.11
CA ASN A 618 -32.60 2.72 17.54
C ASN A 618 -33.89 3.23 18.22
N GLU A 619 -34.01 3.02 19.53
CA GLU A 619 -35.20 3.38 20.32
C GLU A 619 -35.61 4.86 20.21
N TRP A 620 -34.67 5.76 19.90
CA TRP A 620 -34.89 7.21 19.83
C TRP A 620 -34.95 7.72 18.38
N TYR A 621 -34.72 6.86 17.39
CA TYR A 621 -34.57 7.30 16.00
C TYR A 621 -34.92 6.20 14.98
N SER A 622 -35.82 6.53 14.05
CA SER A 622 -36.12 5.78 12.83
C SER A 622 -36.10 6.75 11.64
N GLN A 623 -35.70 6.28 10.46
CA GLN A 623 -35.49 7.15 9.29
C GLN A 623 -36.07 6.55 8.00
N CYS A 624 -36.56 7.40 7.10
CA CYS A 624 -37.03 7.00 5.77
C CYS A 624 -35.86 6.66 4.85
N LEU A 625 -35.78 5.41 4.39
CA LEU A 625 -34.69 4.88 3.55
C LEU A 625 -35.18 4.34 2.21
#